data_AF-A0A2W2KJF6-F1
#
_entry.id   AF-A0A2W2KJF6-F1
#
_cell.length_a   1.000
_cell.length_b   1.000
_cell.length_c   1.000
_cell.angle_alpha   90.00
_cell.angle_beta   90.00
_cell.angle_gamma   90.00
#
_symmetry.space_group_name_H-M   'P 1'
#
loop_
_entity.id
_entity.type
_entity.pdbx_description
1 polymer ?
#
loop_
_entity_poly.entity_id
_entity_poly.type
_entity_poly.pdbx_seq_one_letter_code
_entity_poly.pdbx_strand_id
1 'polypeptide(L)'
;MHGGAMSTTDTVVAVITPPEADHGPGRWYADRALFPPTALIRPAAPAARPGTVSGPTVSGLTLDLRSRLLHQEFGHGRVARFEAVDFPATLTHEPTRRFLRDTGLPEDGVLLQLDSDVSLPTLAEFCADEPPDDFWSGELPARAHHLIRLGRFVDGSSLVVDGATGEVRTWSGPGATPTPLTKDVSTLAFTLWLLHRGRVARP
;
A
#
# COMPACT_ATOMS: atom_id res chain seq x y z
N MET A 1 24.95 -13.27 -16.90
CA MET A 1 23.91 -12.23 -16.82
C MET A 1 22.58 -12.93 -16.58
N HIS A 2 22.14 -13.02 -15.33
CA HIS A 2 20.81 -13.54 -14.98
C HIS A 2 20.09 -12.41 -14.27
N GLY A 3 19.17 -11.74 -14.99
CA GLY A 3 18.20 -10.85 -14.35
C GLY A 3 17.24 -11.73 -13.56
N GLY A 4 17.42 -11.77 -12.24
CA GLY A 4 16.44 -12.35 -11.34
C GLY A 4 15.17 -11.53 -11.44
N ALA A 5 14.08 -12.14 -11.87
CA ALA A 5 12.78 -11.50 -11.83
C ALA A 5 12.48 -11.12 -10.37
N MET A 6 12.44 -9.82 -10.08
CA MET A 6 11.97 -9.30 -8.80
C MET A 6 10.57 -9.86 -8.55
N SER A 7 10.40 -10.65 -7.48
CA SER A 7 9.10 -11.17 -7.10
C SER A 7 8.16 -10.01 -6.78
N THR A 8 6.87 -10.11 -7.10
CA THR A 8 5.86 -9.08 -6.78
C THR A 8 5.91 -8.66 -5.31
N THR A 9 6.19 -9.61 -4.41
CA THR A 9 6.39 -9.32 -2.98
C THR A 9 7.60 -8.41 -2.74
N ASP A 10 8.69 -8.59 -3.47
CA ASP A 10 9.93 -7.78 -3.36
C ASP A 10 9.68 -6.34 -3.83
N THR A 11 8.90 -6.14 -4.89
CA THR A 11 8.46 -4.82 -5.35
C THR A 11 7.55 -4.14 -4.32
N VAL A 12 6.57 -4.87 -3.77
CA VAL A 12 5.67 -4.31 -2.75
C VAL A 12 6.44 -3.96 -1.49
N VAL A 13 7.38 -4.80 -1.06
CA VAL A 13 8.27 -4.50 0.06
C VAL A 13 9.17 -3.30 -0.28
N ALA A 14 9.75 -3.20 -1.47
CA ALA A 14 10.62 -2.06 -1.84
C ALA A 14 9.86 -0.72 -1.94
N VAL A 15 8.56 -0.75 -2.23
CA VAL A 15 7.71 0.46 -2.28
C VAL A 15 7.17 0.80 -0.89
N ILE A 16 6.73 -0.20 -0.13
CA ILE A 16 6.11 0.01 1.19
C ILE A 16 7.19 0.29 2.25
N THR A 17 8.32 -0.41 2.19
CA THR A 17 9.50 -0.12 3.03
C THR A 17 10.41 0.77 2.20
N PRO A 18 10.75 1.99 2.66
CA PRO A 18 11.78 2.75 1.98
C PRO A 18 13.06 1.90 1.91
N PRO A 19 13.85 1.98 0.83
CA PRO A 19 15.20 1.44 0.87
C PRO A 19 15.86 2.03 2.11
N GLU A 20 16.46 1.19 2.95
CA GLU A 20 17.28 1.64 4.07
C GLU A 20 18.26 2.66 3.47
N ALA A 21 18.03 3.94 3.78
CA ALA A 21 18.49 5.01 2.91
C ALA A 21 20.00 4.94 2.75
N ASP A 22 20.43 4.60 1.53
CA ASP A 22 21.74 4.96 1.02
C ASP A 22 21.79 6.49 1.00
N HIS A 23 22.31 7.06 2.08
CA HIS A 23 22.55 8.48 2.22
C HIS A 23 23.74 8.85 1.33
N GLY A 24 23.50 9.08 0.04
CA GLY A 24 24.37 9.91 -0.78
C GLY A 24 24.05 11.38 -0.49
N PRO A 25 24.96 12.18 0.11
CA PRO A 25 24.62 13.55 0.48
C PRO A 25 24.75 14.49 -0.73
N GLY A 26 23.61 14.77 -1.37
CA GLY A 26 23.26 16.16 -1.63
C GLY A 26 22.65 16.74 -0.34
N ARG A 27 23.48 17.33 0.51
CA ARG A 27 23.18 18.43 1.48
C ARG A 27 21.69 18.55 1.85
N TRP A 28 21.19 18.06 2.99
CA TRP A 28 21.30 18.51 4.40
C TRP A 28 21.01 17.26 5.29
N TYR A 29 21.69 16.87 6.38
CA TYR A 29 22.10 17.50 7.64
C TYR A 29 23.39 16.83 8.16
N ALA A 30 24.19 17.56 8.94
CA ALA A 30 25.42 17.10 9.59
C ALA A 30 25.15 16.41 10.95
N ASP A 31 25.72 15.23 11.21
CA ASP A 31 26.90 14.99 12.09
C ASP A 31 27.05 13.48 12.38
N ARG A 32 28.30 13.05 12.58
CA ARG A 32 28.84 11.68 12.70
C ARG A 32 28.30 10.85 13.87
N ALA A 33 28.26 9.51 13.71
CA ALA A 33 29.08 8.57 14.50
C ALA A 33 29.04 7.13 13.92
N LEU A 34 30.16 6.41 14.07
CA LEU A 34 30.51 5.13 13.45
C LEU A 34 29.85 3.90 14.11
N PHE A 35 29.45 2.86 13.35
CA PHE A 35 29.43 1.43 13.80
C PHE A 35 29.43 0.44 12.58
N PRO A 36 29.90 -0.82 12.75
CA PRO A 36 30.38 -1.71 11.67
C PRO A 36 29.30 -2.63 11.06
N PRO A 37 29.58 -3.32 9.92
CA PRO A 37 28.55 -4.01 9.15
C PRO A 37 28.31 -5.46 9.56
N THR A 38 27.12 -5.92 9.16
CA THR A 38 26.72 -7.30 8.79
C THR A 38 26.02 -8.15 9.85
N ALA A 39 24.70 -8.32 9.67
CA ALA A 39 24.00 -9.54 10.07
C ALA A 39 23.30 -10.12 8.83
N LEU A 40 23.83 -11.23 8.30
CA LEU A 40 23.16 -12.04 7.28
C LEU A 40 21.83 -12.54 7.84
N ILE A 41 20.71 -12.13 7.25
CA ILE A 41 19.43 -12.79 7.45
C ILE A 41 19.46 -14.11 6.68
N ARG A 42 19.48 -15.24 7.39
CA ARG A 42 19.31 -16.59 6.83
C ARG A 42 17.87 -16.74 6.32
N PRO A 43 17.63 -17.08 5.04
CA PRO A 43 16.30 -17.49 4.61
C PRO A 43 16.01 -18.90 5.11
N ALA A 44 15.06 -19.03 6.04
CA ALA A 44 14.42 -20.30 6.33
C ALA A 44 13.33 -20.52 5.27
N ALA A 45 13.55 -21.47 4.37
CA ALA A 45 12.58 -21.88 3.37
C ALA A 45 11.36 -22.53 4.01
N PRO A 46 10.13 -22.22 3.56
CA PRO A 46 9.03 -23.16 3.69
C PRO A 46 8.97 -24.02 2.42
N ALA A 47 9.06 -25.34 2.60
CA ALA A 47 8.56 -26.31 1.64
C ALA A 47 7.03 -26.24 1.62
N ALA A 48 6.47 -25.24 0.92
CA ALA A 48 5.07 -25.18 0.58
C ALA A 48 4.91 -25.71 -0.85
N ARG A 49 4.38 -26.93 -0.94
CA ARG A 49 3.91 -27.60 -2.15
C ARG A 49 3.00 -26.64 -2.95
N PRO A 50 3.14 -26.51 -4.29
CA PRO A 50 2.27 -25.67 -5.09
C PRO A 50 0.88 -26.33 -5.16
N GLY A 51 0.04 -26.01 -4.19
CA GLY A 51 -1.40 -26.17 -4.31
C GLY A 51 -1.94 -24.92 -4.99
N THR A 52 -2.31 -25.04 -6.25
CA THR A 52 -3.11 -24.04 -6.95
C THR A 52 -4.48 -23.97 -6.26
N VAL A 53 -4.59 -23.18 -5.20
CA VAL A 53 -5.90 -22.76 -4.68
C VAL A 53 -6.30 -21.53 -5.46
N SER A 54 -6.58 -21.73 -6.75
CA SER A 54 -7.20 -20.71 -7.61
C SER A 54 -8.62 -21.14 -7.92
N GLY A 55 -9.41 -21.35 -6.85
CA GLY A 55 -10.86 -21.20 -6.93
C GLY A 55 -11.22 -19.75 -6.60
N PRO A 56 -12.31 -19.20 -7.14
CA PRO A 56 -12.78 -17.89 -6.71
C PRO A 56 -13.02 -17.93 -5.19
N THR A 57 -12.49 -16.93 -4.48
CA THR A 57 -12.78 -16.73 -3.05
C THR A 57 -14.25 -16.34 -2.87
N VAL A 58 -14.76 -16.46 -1.64
CA VAL A 58 -16.15 -16.08 -1.36
C VAL A 58 -16.35 -14.57 -1.51
N SER A 59 -15.31 -13.78 -1.17
CA SER A 59 -15.33 -12.32 -1.27
C SER A 59 -15.21 -11.81 -2.71
N GLY A 60 -14.66 -12.60 -3.64
CA GLY A 60 -14.27 -12.14 -4.97
C GLY A 60 -12.93 -11.38 -5.00
N LEU A 61 -12.21 -11.35 -3.88
CA LEU A 61 -10.83 -10.84 -3.76
C LEU A 61 -9.81 -11.97 -3.86
N THR A 62 -8.52 -11.66 -3.86
CA THR A 62 -7.46 -12.67 -3.89
C THR A 62 -7.42 -13.48 -2.58
N LEU A 63 -7.74 -12.86 -1.43
CA LEU A 63 -7.71 -13.50 -0.11
C LEU A 63 -8.99 -13.20 0.68
N ASP A 64 -9.59 -14.24 1.28
CA ASP A 64 -10.67 -14.11 2.26
C ASP A 64 -10.09 -13.82 3.66
N LEU A 65 -9.57 -12.61 3.84
CA LEU A 65 -9.02 -12.18 5.14
C LEU A 65 -10.14 -11.91 6.15
N ARG A 66 -9.95 -12.39 7.37
CA ARG A 66 -10.87 -12.11 8.48
C ARG A 66 -10.45 -10.83 9.20
N SER A 67 -11.42 -9.96 9.50
CA SER A 67 -11.22 -8.75 10.31
C SER A 67 -10.54 -9.03 11.64
N ARG A 68 -10.88 -10.15 12.30
CA ARG A 68 -10.28 -10.56 13.58
C ARG A 68 -8.76 -10.75 13.51
N LEU A 69 -8.22 -11.21 12.37
CA LEU A 69 -6.78 -11.41 12.19
C LEU A 69 -6.04 -10.07 12.27
N LEU A 70 -6.49 -9.09 11.49
CA LEU A 70 -5.88 -7.76 11.48
C LEU A 70 -6.04 -7.08 12.84
N HIS A 71 -7.22 -7.21 13.44
CA HIS A 71 -7.54 -6.60 14.71
C HIS A 71 -6.68 -7.13 15.87
N GLN A 72 -6.39 -8.44 15.90
CA GLN A 72 -5.55 -9.05 16.92
C GLN A 72 -4.09 -8.60 16.85
N GLU A 73 -3.61 -8.28 15.65
CA GLU A 73 -2.19 -8.01 15.39
C GLU A 73 -1.89 -6.51 15.47
N PHE A 74 -2.75 -5.68 14.88
CA PHE A 74 -2.56 -4.23 14.88
C PHE A 74 -3.18 -3.57 16.12
N GLY A 75 -4.19 -4.19 16.75
CA GLY A 75 -4.92 -3.64 17.89
C GLY A 75 -6.16 -2.81 17.50
N HIS A 76 -7.01 -2.53 18.48
CA HIS A 76 -8.17 -1.64 18.31
C HIS A 76 -7.70 -0.23 17.92
N GLY A 77 -8.19 0.30 16.79
CA GLY A 77 -7.88 1.67 16.34
C GLY A 77 -6.75 1.81 15.32
N ARG A 78 -6.10 0.70 14.93
CA ARG A 78 -5.07 0.68 13.86
C ARG A 78 -5.50 -0.09 12.62
N VAL A 79 -6.81 -0.26 12.47
CA VAL A 79 -7.44 -0.82 11.27
C VAL A 79 -8.53 0.15 10.86
N ALA A 80 -8.25 0.96 9.85
CA ALA A 80 -9.18 1.95 9.34
C ALA A 80 -10.29 1.26 8.54
N ARG A 81 -11.53 1.66 8.81
CA ARG A 81 -12.72 1.23 8.07
C ARG A 81 -13.42 2.46 7.53
N PHE A 82 -14.08 2.28 6.40
CA PHE A 82 -14.78 3.33 5.70
C PHE A 82 -16.27 3.03 5.71
N GLU A 83 -17.09 4.06 5.89
CA GLU A 83 -18.52 3.93 5.79
C GLU A 83 -18.96 3.96 4.32
N ALA A 84 -20.15 3.41 4.05
CA ALA A 84 -20.66 3.35 2.68
C ALA A 84 -20.82 4.74 2.04
N VAL A 85 -21.01 5.77 2.87
CA VAL A 85 -21.12 7.18 2.48
C VAL A 85 -19.78 7.81 2.11
N ASP A 86 -18.66 7.23 2.57
CA ASP A 86 -17.31 7.74 2.29
C ASP A 86 -16.81 7.28 0.92
N PHE A 87 -17.49 6.30 0.29
CA PHE A 87 -17.08 5.77 -1.00
C PHE A 87 -17.58 6.63 -2.16
N PRO A 88 -16.68 7.12 -3.04
CA PRO A 88 -17.10 7.82 -4.24
C PRO A 88 -17.89 6.89 -5.17
N ALA A 89 -18.77 7.46 -5.99
CA ALA A 89 -19.57 6.70 -6.95
C ALA A 89 -18.73 5.89 -7.96
N THR A 90 -17.49 6.31 -8.19
CA THR A 90 -16.55 5.66 -9.12
C THR A 90 -15.90 4.40 -8.56
N LEU A 91 -15.94 4.18 -7.23
CA LEU A 91 -15.63 2.89 -6.63
C LEU A 91 -16.81 1.95 -6.87
N THR A 92 -16.86 1.25 -8.00
CA THR A 92 -17.95 0.32 -8.34
C THR A 92 -17.61 -1.13 -8.02
N HIS A 93 -16.34 -1.43 -7.75
CA HIS A 93 -15.88 -2.76 -7.39
C HIS A 93 -16.38 -3.17 -6.00
N GLU A 94 -17.49 -3.93 -5.98
CA GLU A 94 -18.19 -4.34 -4.77
C GLU A 94 -17.31 -5.12 -3.78
N PRO A 95 -16.44 -6.07 -4.20
CA PRO A 95 -15.55 -6.76 -3.28
C PRO A 95 -14.63 -5.81 -2.51
N THR A 96 -14.12 -4.77 -3.16
CA THR A 96 -13.27 -3.76 -2.52
C THR A 96 -14.07 -2.94 -1.50
N ARG A 97 -15.28 -2.48 -1.86
CA ARG A 97 -16.16 -1.76 -0.92
C ARG A 97 -16.44 -2.59 0.33
N ARG A 98 -16.83 -3.85 0.15
CA ARG A 98 -17.13 -4.77 1.26
C ARG A 98 -15.91 -4.93 2.16
N PHE A 99 -14.73 -5.12 1.57
CA PHE A 99 -13.50 -5.27 2.35
C PHE A 99 -13.15 -4.01 3.15
N LEU A 100 -13.20 -2.83 2.54
CA LEU A 100 -12.90 -1.56 3.20
C LEU A 100 -13.87 -1.23 4.35
N ARG A 101 -15.14 -1.62 4.21
CA ARG A 101 -16.17 -1.43 5.24
C ARG A 101 -16.10 -2.46 6.35
N ASP A 102 -16.05 -3.75 6.00
CA ASP A 102 -16.26 -4.85 6.95
C ASP A 102 -14.94 -5.32 7.60
N THR A 103 -13.86 -5.34 6.82
CA THR A 103 -12.54 -5.79 7.27
C THR A 103 -11.65 -4.61 7.66
N GLY A 104 -11.57 -3.62 6.77
CA GLY A 104 -10.69 -2.45 6.90
C GLY A 104 -9.27 -2.70 6.42
N LEU A 105 -8.48 -1.62 6.36
CA LEU A 105 -7.05 -1.66 6.06
C LEU A 105 -6.23 -1.39 7.31
N PRO A 106 -5.13 -2.14 7.55
CA PRO A 106 -4.24 -1.84 8.64
C PRO A 106 -3.50 -0.51 8.38
N GLU A 107 -3.50 0.35 9.39
CA GLU A 107 -2.74 1.58 9.45
C GLU A 107 -1.71 1.44 10.57
N ASP A 108 -0.43 1.41 10.22
CA ASP A 108 0.65 1.35 11.21
C ASP A 108 1.26 2.72 11.51
N GLY A 109 0.91 3.75 10.72
CA GLY A 109 1.43 5.12 10.83
C GLY A 109 2.93 5.24 10.52
N VAL A 110 3.59 4.14 10.16
CA VAL A 110 5.05 4.05 9.93
C VAL A 110 5.36 3.74 8.47
N LEU A 111 4.46 3.07 7.75
CA LEU A 111 4.60 2.81 6.33
C LEU A 111 3.49 3.45 5.52
N LEU A 112 2.27 3.38 6.04
CA LEU A 112 1.06 3.80 5.38
C LEU A 112 0.24 4.61 6.37
N GLN A 113 -0.12 5.81 5.93
CA GLN A 113 -1.11 6.66 6.58
C GLN A 113 -2.36 6.69 5.70
N LEU A 114 -3.52 6.37 6.25
CA LEU A 114 -4.77 6.28 5.51
C LEU A 114 -5.58 7.57 5.65
N ASP A 115 -6.28 7.97 4.60
CA ASP A 115 -7.17 9.14 4.60
C ASP A 115 -8.53 8.77 5.19
N SER A 116 -8.55 8.30 6.45
CA SER A 116 -9.78 7.76 7.06
C SER A 116 -10.70 8.80 7.72
N ASP A 117 -10.23 10.04 7.88
CA ASP A 117 -10.98 11.13 8.53
C ASP A 117 -11.92 11.89 7.59
N VAL A 118 -11.88 11.60 6.28
CA VAL A 118 -12.64 12.28 5.24
C VAL A 118 -13.19 11.28 4.22
N SER A 119 -14.19 11.70 3.44
CA SER A 119 -14.64 10.92 2.29
C SER A 119 -13.48 10.69 1.32
N LEU A 120 -13.38 9.48 0.78
CA LEU A 120 -12.26 9.07 -0.06
C LEU A 120 -12.26 9.84 -1.39
N PRO A 121 -11.29 10.73 -1.63
CA PRO A 121 -11.26 11.50 -2.86
C PRO A 121 -10.78 10.64 -4.03
N THR A 122 -11.31 10.91 -5.20
CA THR A 122 -10.66 10.48 -6.44
C THR A 122 -9.37 11.26 -6.63
N LEU A 123 -8.42 10.70 -7.40
CA LEU A 123 -7.14 11.33 -7.66
C LEU A 123 -7.30 12.70 -8.33
N ALA A 124 -8.32 12.84 -9.17
CA ALA A 124 -8.66 14.09 -9.81
C ALA A 124 -9.18 15.15 -8.82
N GLU A 125 -10.02 14.76 -7.86
CA GLU A 125 -10.50 15.65 -6.80
C GLU A 125 -9.36 16.08 -5.90
N PHE A 126 -8.54 15.12 -5.45
CA PHE A 126 -7.36 15.41 -4.63
C PHE A 126 -6.43 16.43 -5.29
N CYS A 127 -6.13 16.29 -6.58
CA CYS A 127 -5.27 17.24 -7.28
C CYS A 127 -5.93 18.58 -7.59
N ALA A 128 -7.27 18.66 -7.60
CA ALA A 128 -7.99 19.91 -7.82
C ALA A 128 -8.06 20.77 -6.54
N ASP A 129 -8.02 20.13 -5.36
CA ASP A 129 -8.04 20.80 -4.06
C ASP A 129 -6.64 21.30 -3.63
N GLU A 130 -5.56 20.74 -4.18
CA GLU A 130 -4.20 21.20 -3.92
C GLU A 130 -3.92 22.56 -4.60
N PRO A 131 -3.30 23.53 -3.88
CA PRO A 131 -2.95 24.80 -4.47
C PRO A 131 -1.96 24.60 -5.62
N PRO A 132 -2.10 25.35 -6.73
CA PRO A 132 -1.21 25.24 -7.88
C PRO A 132 0.18 25.78 -7.52
N ASP A 133 1.03 24.92 -6.98
CA ASP A 133 2.47 25.14 -6.91
C ASP A 133 3.12 24.63 -8.21
N ASP A 134 4.26 25.22 -8.58
CA ASP A 134 5.00 24.88 -9.81
C ASP A 134 5.32 23.37 -9.92
N PHE A 135 5.34 22.65 -8.79
CA PHE A 135 5.57 21.21 -8.70
C PHE A 135 4.38 20.33 -9.10
N TRP A 136 3.16 20.87 -9.14
CA TRP A 136 1.93 20.12 -9.51
C TRP A 136 1.50 20.33 -10.97
N SER A 137 2.36 20.96 -11.77
CA SER A 137 2.10 21.34 -13.17
C SER A 137 2.01 20.17 -14.18
N GLY A 138 1.95 18.92 -13.71
CA GLY A 138 1.93 17.73 -14.55
C GLY A 138 0.52 17.32 -14.98
N GLU A 139 0.41 16.64 -16.12
CA GLU A 139 -0.86 16.07 -16.56
C GLU A 139 -1.28 14.91 -15.64
N LEU A 140 -2.57 14.85 -15.32
CA LEU A 140 -3.14 13.74 -14.56
C LEU A 140 -3.18 12.46 -15.40
N PRO A 141 -3.00 11.28 -14.80
CA PRO A 141 -3.08 10.05 -15.53
C PRO A 141 -4.49 9.85 -16.12
N ALA A 142 -4.54 9.14 -17.25
CA ALA A 142 -5.81 8.73 -17.83
C ALA A 142 -6.66 8.00 -16.78
N ARG A 143 -7.95 8.36 -16.70
CA ARG A 143 -8.91 7.84 -15.72
C ARG A 143 -8.61 8.21 -14.26
N ALA A 144 -7.96 9.35 -13.97
CA ALA A 144 -7.77 9.84 -12.61
C ALA A 144 -9.06 9.89 -11.76
N HIS A 145 -10.22 10.16 -12.37
CA HIS A 145 -11.54 10.11 -11.70
C HIS A 145 -11.95 8.70 -11.21
N HIS A 146 -11.32 7.64 -11.71
CA HIS A 146 -11.55 6.26 -11.28
C HIS A 146 -10.50 5.76 -10.31
N LEU A 147 -9.45 6.53 -10.02
CA LEU A 147 -8.43 6.17 -9.05
C LEU A 147 -8.81 6.79 -7.72
N ILE A 148 -9.20 5.97 -6.74
CA ILE A 148 -9.54 6.43 -5.39
C ILE A 148 -8.27 6.45 -4.56
N ARG A 149 -7.93 7.59 -3.97
CA ARG A 149 -6.80 7.70 -3.05
C ARG A 149 -7.23 7.16 -1.69
N LEU A 150 -6.48 6.20 -1.17
CA LEU A 150 -6.73 5.61 0.15
C LEU A 150 -5.79 6.16 1.23
N GLY A 151 -4.66 6.74 0.82
CA GLY A 151 -3.65 7.23 1.73
C GLY A 151 -2.33 7.54 1.05
N ARG A 152 -1.29 7.69 1.88
CA ARG A 152 0.08 7.99 1.47
C ARG A 152 1.08 7.05 2.13
N PHE A 153 2.09 6.68 1.36
CA PHE A 153 3.28 6.03 1.87
C PHE A 153 4.25 7.06 2.48
N VAL A 154 5.19 6.57 3.28
CA VAL A 154 6.23 7.41 3.89
C VAL A 154 7.20 8.05 2.91
N ASP A 155 7.36 7.46 1.72
CA ASP A 155 8.15 8.04 0.62
C ASP A 155 7.43 9.20 -0.09
N GLY A 156 6.18 9.49 0.31
CA GLY A 156 5.33 10.53 -0.26
C GLY A 156 4.47 10.06 -1.42
N SER A 157 4.62 8.83 -1.91
CA SER A 157 3.77 8.27 -2.95
C SER A 157 2.35 8.01 -2.43
N SER A 158 1.35 8.23 -3.27
CA SER A 158 -0.05 7.99 -2.93
C SER A 158 -0.42 6.52 -3.20
N LEU A 159 -1.14 5.94 -2.24
CA LEU A 159 -1.81 4.66 -2.40
C LEU A 159 -3.15 4.91 -3.08
N VAL A 160 -3.35 4.34 -4.27
CA VAL A 160 -4.59 4.49 -5.02
C VAL A 160 -5.18 3.13 -5.41
N VAL A 161 -6.50 3.09 -5.57
CA VAL A 161 -7.23 1.91 -6.04
C VAL A 161 -8.03 2.26 -7.28
N ASP A 162 -7.96 1.42 -8.31
CA ASP A 162 -8.88 1.52 -9.45
C ASP A 162 -10.28 1.10 -8.99
N GLY A 163 -11.22 2.04 -9.05
CA GLY A 163 -12.58 1.87 -8.57
C GLY A 163 -13.38 0.83 -9.32
N ALA A 164 -13.04 0.53 -10.58
CA ALA A 164 -13.75 -0.46 -11.38
C ALA A 164 -13.21 -1.89 -11.17
N THR A 165 -11.89 -2.04 -10.99
CA THR A 165 -11.24 -3.36 -10.89
C THR A 165 -10.83 -3.76 -9.48
N GLY A 166 -10.73 -2.80 -8.57
CA GLY A 166 -10.20 -3.00 -7.22
C GLY A 166 -8.68 -3.14 -7.14
N GLU A 167 -7.96 -2.96 -8.26
CA GLU A 167 -6.50 -3.07 -8.31
C GLU A 167 -5.84 -1.94 -7.52
N VAL A 168 -4.84 -2.29 -6.71
CA VAL A 168 -4.08 -1.34 -5.90
C VAL A 168 -2.84 -0.91 -6.67
N ARG A 169 -2.62 0.39 -6.72
CA ARG A 169 -1.51 1.03 -7.43
C ARG A 169 -0.84 2.08 -6.55
N THR A 170 0.37 2.45 -6.93
CA THR A 170 1.09 3.59 -6.37
C THR A 170 1.20 4.70 -7.39
N TRP A 171 1.09 5.95 -6.91
CA TRP A 171 1.21 7.13 -7.74
C TRP A 171 2.15 8.14 -7.09
N SER A 172 3.23 8.50 -7.79
CA SER A 172 4.29 9.36 -7.24
C SER A 172 4.07 10.85 -7.48
N GLY A 173 3.00 11.25 -8.17
CA GLY A 173 2.65 12.65 -8.42
C GLY A 173 2.30 12.96 -9.88
N PRO A 174 1.95 14.23 -10.19
CA PRO A 174 1.55 14.66 -11.52
C PRO A 174 2.58 14.34 -12.60
N GLY A 175 2.13 13.95 -13.79
CA GLY A 175 3.00 13.47 -14.87
C GLY A 175 3.50 12.02 -14.70
N ALA A 176 3.31 11.40 -13.53
CA ALA A 176 3.63 9.98 -13.33
C ALA A 176 2.44 9.07 -13.68
N THR A 177 2.73 7.94 -14.31
CA THR A 177 1.75 6.88 -14.53
C THR A 177 1.64 6.01 -13.27
N PRO A 178 0.43 5.77 -12.71
CA PRO A 178 0.25 4.88 -11.57
C PRO A 178 0.75 3.46 -11.85
N THR A 179 1.64 2.96 -11.01
CA THR A 179 2.24 1.63 -11.14
C THR A 179 1.47 0.59 -10.33
N PRO A 180 1.19 -0.61 -10.86
CA PRO A 180 0.58 -1.70 -10.09
C PRO A 180 1.38 -2.06 -8.85
N LEU A 181 0.70 -2.16 -7.71
CA LEU A 181 1.30 -2.57 -6.43
C LEU A 181 0.81 -3.97 -6.04
N THR A 182 -0.49 -4.13 -5.84
CA THR A 182 -1.09 -5.43 -5.54
C THR A 182 -2.37 -5.64 -6.35
N LYS A 183 -2.71 -6.91 -6.56
CA LYS A 183 -3.92 -7.29 -7.31
C LYS A 183 -5.20 -6.69 -6.71
N ASP A 184 -5.26 -6.58 -5.39
CA ASP A 184 -6.37 -5.96 -4.67
C ASP A 184 -5.98 -5.60 -3.22
N VAL A 185 -6.93 -4.98 -2.51
CA VAL A 185 -6.81 -4.55 -1.11
C VAL A 185 -6.60 -5.70 -0.12
N SER A 186 -7.04 -6.92 -0.43
CA SER A 186 -6.80 -8.08 0.44
C SER A 186 -5.33 -8.50 0.41
N THR A 187 -4.72 -8.45 -0.78
CA THR A 187 -3.29 -8.74 -0.95
C THR A 187 -2.43 -7.67 -0.27
N LEU A 188 -2.85 -6.40 -0.36
CA LEU A 188 -2.19 -5.30 0.34
C LEU A 188 -2.24 -5.50 1.86
N ALA A 189 -3.42 -5.72 2.43
CA ALA A 189 -3.60 -5.90 3.87
C ALA A 189 -2.79 -7.10 4.41
N PHE A 190 -2.74 -8.20 3.65
CA PHE A 190 -1.93 -9.36 4.01
C PHE A 190 -0.43 -9.05 3.99
N THR A 191 0.04 -8.29 3.00
CA THR A 191 1.45 -7.88 2.92
C THR A 191 1.83 -6.97 4.09
N LEU A 192 0.98 -6.00 4.43
CA LEU A 192 1.16 -5.13 5.59
C LEU A 192 1.21 -5.94 6.89
N TRP A 193 0.34 -6.95 7.04
CA TRP A 193 0.36 -7.86 8.17
C TRP A 193 1.67 -8.66 8.27
N LEU A 194 2.18 -9.20 7.15
CA LEU A 194 3.47 -9.90 7.12
C LEU A 194 4.63 -8.97 7.54
N LEU A 195 4.65 -7.74 7.02
CA LEU A 195 5.67 -6.74 7.35
C LEU A 195 5.61 -6.36 8.84
N HIS A 196 4.42 -6.16 9.38
CA HIS A 196 4.22 -5.85 10.79
C HIS A 196 4.78 -6.97 11.68
N ARG A 197 4.46 -8.22 11.38
CA ARG A 197 4.99 -9.38 12.12
C ARG A 197 6.50 -9.50 12.03
N GLY A 198 7.11 -9.20 10.88
CA GLY A 198 8.56 -9.20 10.72
C GLY A 198 9.27 -8.18 11.61
N ARG A 199 8.65 -7.02 11.87
CA ARG A 199 9.20 -5.99 12.77
C ARG A 199 9.03 -6.34 14.23
N VAL A 200 7.84 -6.78 14.63
CA VAL A 200 7.55 -7.14 16.03
C VAL A 200 8.38 -8.35 16.49
N ALA A 201 8.76 -9.25 15.56
CA ALA A 201 9.60 -10.40 15.85
C ALA A 201 11.11 -10.09 15.93
N ARG A 202 11.55 -8.85 15.66
CA ARG A 202 12.95 -8.45 15.80
C ARG A 202 13.19 -7.94 17.25
N PRO A 203 13.95 -8.66 18.08
CA PRO A 203 14.25 -8.25 19.45
C PRO A 203 15.19 -7.03 19.51
#